data_AF-A0A523C4G0-F1
#
_entry.id   AF-A0A523C4G0-F1
#
_cell.length_a   1.000
_cell.length_b   1.000
_cell.length_c   1.000
_cell.angle_alpha   90.00
_cell.angle_beta   90.00
_cell.angle_gamma   90.00
#
_symmetry.space_group_name_H-M   'P 1'
#
loop_
_entity.id
_entity.type
_entity.pdbx_description
1 polymer ?
#
loop_
_entity_poly.entity_id
_entity_poly.type
_entity_poly.pdbx_seq_one_letter_code
_entity_poly.pdbx_strand_id
1 'polypeptide(L)'
;MGEDRKEGLSRRKFLLGAGALAAGAAVTGGALGGVKESLAAGQPVKVTVNGVEIAGPVPARIEKGTALAPVRPLAESLGARVGWDNSSKTVTITAGTGAKVATAPAWPWPYNKLDPEKVRKLGYEAYYEGGCMYGAAKAIIGALQQEVGYPFTLIPVDMLRYGEGGTAGWGTLCGALNGSSAAITLVCGKGVYSQLVNELLGWYTQEPFPSKKHEAYSKFKNQIQNVSGSPLCHISVTEWCKVSGKKVTDPERLDRCGKLTGDVAARAVELLNAQADGKFVAAYKPSELFAGCMSCHVGKDSTLNNVQGKMNCVQCHEPHIK
;
A
#
# COMPACT_ATOMS: atom_id res chain seq x y z
N MET A 1 63.34 4.35 -6.95
CA MET A 1 62.92 4.92 -5.65
C MET A 1 61.67 5.75 -5.90
N GLY A 2 60.52 5.25 -5.49
CA GLY A 2 59.22 5.88 -5.68
C GLY A 2 58.17 5.01 -4.99
N GLU A 3 57.98 5.24 -3.71
CA GLU A 3 57.09 4.49 -2.82
C GLU A 3 55.72 5.17 -2.82
N ASP A 4 54.78 4.65 -3.62
CA ASP A 4 53.39 5.11 -3.59
C ASP A 4 52.70 4.55 -2.34
N ARG A 5 52.59 5.41 -1.32
CA ARG A 5 51.78 5.16 -0.12
C ARG A 5 50.32 5.01 -0.51
N LYS A 6 49.79 3.78 -0.44
CA LYS A 6 48.35 3.51 -0.49
C LYS A 6 47.70 4.02 0.79
N GLU A 7 47.07 5.18 0.74
CA GLU A 7 46.19 5.68 1.81
C GLU A 7 45.05 4.67 2.06
N GLY A 8 45.03 4.07 3.24
CA GLY A 8 43.90 3.26 3.70
C GLY A 8 42.66 4.12 3.92
N LEU A 9 41.50 3.65 3.45
CA LEU A 9 40.22 4.28 3.73
C LEU A 9 39.92 4.23 5.24
N SER A 10 40.08 5.37 5.91
CA SER A 10 39.62 5.61 7.28
C SER A 10 38.09 5.55 7.37
N ARG A 11 37.59 5.04 8.52
CA ARG A 11 36.15 4.92 8.90
C ARG A 11 35.28 6.14 8.58
N ARG A 12 35.85 7.35 8.46
CA ARG A 12 35.11 8.58 8.12
C ARG A 12 34.77 8.72 6.63
N LYS A 13 35.54 8.14 5.70
CA LYS A 13 35.22 8.21 4.25
C LYS A 13 34.05 7.30 3.84
N PHE A 14 33.67 6.33 4.67
CA PHE A 14 32.50 5.46 4.42
C PHE A 14 31.17 6.22 4.45
N LEU A 15 31.08 7.32 5.22
CA LEU A 15 29.84 8.08 5.38
C LEU A 15 29.63 9.18 4.32
N LEU A 16 30.65 9.51 3.51
CA LEU A 16 30.60 10.64 2.58
C LEU A 16 30.61 10.21 1.09
N GLY A 17 30.91 8.95 0.78
CA GLY A 17 30.96 8.46 -0.61
C GLY A 17 29.73 7.67 -1.09
N ALA A 18 28.80 7.33 -0.19
CA ALA A 18 27.57 6.60 -0.51
C ALA A 18 26.41 7.58 -0.70
N GLY A 19 26.44 8.35 -1.78
CA GLY A 19 25.25 8.98 -2.31
C GLY A 19 24.26 7.89 -2.77
N ALA A 20 23.21 7.68 -1.97
CA ALA A 20 21.97 6.99 -2.31
C ALA A 20 22.05 5.53 -2.78
N LEU A 21 22.20 4.59 -1.84
CA LEU A 21 21.48 3.31 -1.88
C LEU A 21 21.03 2.98 -0.45
N ALA A 22 19.84 3.47 -0.09
CA ALA A 22 19.15 3.05 1.12
C ALA A 22 18.61 1.63 0.93
N ALA A 23 19.46 0.62 1.08
CA ALA A 23 19.02 -0.76 1.24
C ALA A 23 18.48 -0.92 2.68
N GLY A 24 17.18 -0.74 2.84
CA GLY A 24 16.50 -1.06 4.09
C GLY A 24 16.56 -2.57 4.36
N ALA A 25 17.44 -2.98 5.26
CA ALA A 25 17.35 -4.32 5.86
C ALA A 25 16.14 -4.32 6.81
N ALA A 26 15.00 -4.80 6.33
CA ALA A 26 13.84 -5.04 7.19
C ALA A 26 14.16 -6.24 8.10
N VAL A 27 14.44 -5.97 9.37
CA VAL A 27 14.44 -6.98 10.43
C VAL A 27 13.01 -7.05 10.93
N THR A 28 12.21 -7.98 10.41
CA THR A 28 10.85 -8.22 10.91
C THR A 28 10.93 -9.01 12.21
N GLY A 29 11.07 -8.29 13.33
CA GLY A 29 10.76 -8.79 14.67
C GLY A 29 9.31 -8.46 15.00
N GLY A 30 8.52 -9.48 15.32
CA GLY A 30 7.12 -9.29 15.69
C GLY A 30 6.95 -8.47 16.99
N ALA A 31 5.89 -7.65 16.95
CA ALA A 31 5.08 -7.11 18.04
C ALA A 31 5.52 -5.83 18.81
N LEU A 32 4.68 -4.82 18.60
CA LEU A 32 4.08 -3.87 19.55
C LEU A 32 4.91 -2.69 20.07
N GLY A 33 4.32 -1.50 19.89
CA GLY A 33 4.79 -0.27 20.50
C GLY A 33 4.58 -0.26 22.01
N GLY A 34 5.49 0.42 22.70
CA GLY A 34 5.24 0.96 24.03
C GLY A 34 5.67 0.11 25.22
N VAL A 35 6.56 -0.86 25.06
CA VAL A 35 7.30 -1.45 26.19
C VAL A 35 8.75 -1.64 25.76
N LYS A 36 9.72 -1.27 26.61
CA LYS A 36 11.13 -1.64 26.43
C LYS A 36 11.25 -3.16 26.56
N GLU A 37 10.84 -3.90 25.54
CA GLU A 37 11.01 -5.33 25.50
C GLU A 37 12.38 -5.62 24.87
N SER A 38 13.32 -5.96 25.74
CA SER A 38 14.60 -6.54 25.36
C SER A 38 14.32 -7.76 24.49
N LEU A 39 14.62 -7.68 23.19
CA LEU A 39 14.70 -8.86 22.31
C LEU A 39 15.52 -9.93 23.04
N ALA A 40 14.86 -10.99 23.49
CA ALA A 40 15.49 -12.03 24.28
C ALA A 40 16.62 -12.67 23.47
N ALA A 41 17.82 -12.76 24.08
CA ALA A 41 18.95 -13.46 23.51
C ALA A 41 18.57 -14.93 23.28
N GLY A 42 18.53 -15.37 22.02
CA GLY A 42 18.33 -16.79 21.66
C GLY A 42 17.29 -17.08 20.57
N GLN A 43 16.50 -16.11 20.11
CA GLN A 43 15.60 -16.33 18.96
C GLN A 43 16.37 -16.31 17.63
N PRO A 44 16.14 -17.27 16.70
CA PRO A 44 16.82 -17.30 15.42
C PRO A 44 16.41 -16.08 14.57
N VAL A 45 17.38 -15.25 14.20
CA VAL A 45 17.14 -14.11 13.29
C VAL A 45 17.21 -14.64 11.87
N LYS A 46 16.14 -14.45 11.09
CA LYS A 46 16.14 -14.75 9.66
C LYS A 46 16.57 -13.52 8.87
N VAL A 47 17.47 -13.70 7.92
CA VAL A 47 17.93 -12.64 7.01
C VAL A 47 17.53 -13.05 5.61
N THR A 48 16.79 -12.20 4.90
CA THR A 48 16.38 -12.45 3.52
C THR A 48 16.84 -11.33 2.60
N VAL A 49 17.35 -11.67 1.43
CA VAL A 49 17.61 -10.71 0.34
C VAL A 49 16.68 -11.06 -0.81
N ASN A 50 15.82 -10.11 -1.19
CA ASN A 50 14.83 -10.28 -2.24
C ASN A 50 13.94 -11.53 -2.07
N GLY A 51 13.48 -11.78 -0.84
CA GLY A 51 12.66 -12.94 -0.50
C GLY A 51 13.41 -14.27 -0.36
N VAL A 52 14.73 -14.31 -0.64
CA VAL A 52 15.55 -15.51 -0.47
C VAL A 52 16.28 -15.48 0.87
N GLU A 53 16.10 -16.51 1.70
CA GLU A 53 16.80 -16.64 2.98
C GLU A 53 18.31 -16.81 2.78
N ILE A 54 19.09 -16.01 3.50
CA ILE A 54 20.54 -16.02 3.50
C ILE A 54 21.02 -16.86 4.67
N ALA A 55 21.31 -18.13 4.39
CA ALA A 55 21.99 -19.01 5.33
C ALA A 55 23.51 -18.78 5.28
N GLY A 56 24.15 -18.83 6.44
CA GLY A 56 25.60 -18.76 6.57
C GLY A 56 26.11 -19.72 7.63
N PRO A 57 27.44 -19.98 7.68
CA PRO A 57 28.04 -20.90 8.64
C PRO A 57 27.89 -20.43 10.10
N VAL A 58 27.66 -19.13 10.28
CA VAL A 58 27.25 -18.54 11.56
C VAL A 58 25.81 -18.06 11.37
N PRO A 59 24.83 -18.45 12.19
CA PRO A 59 23.48 -17.94 12.05
C PRO A 59 23.43 -16.44 12.40
N ALA A 60 22.48 -15.72 11.82
CA ALA A 60 22.22 -14.36 12.25
C ALA A 60 21.66 -14.36 13.68
N ARG A 61 22.05 -13.37 14.47
CA ARG A 61 21.70 -13.27 15.90
C ARG A 61 21.62 -11.83 16.34
N ILE A 62 20.87 -11.57 17.42
CA ILE A 62 20.93 -10.30 18.13
C ILE A 62 22.01 -10.39 19.20
N GLU A 63 22.97 -9.46 19.17
CA GLU A 63 24.00 -9.32 20.18
C GLU A 63 23.98 -7.88 20.72
N LYS A 64 23.68 -7.71 22.01
CA LYS A 64 23.56 -6.40 22.68
C LYS A 64 22.63 -5.43 21.94
N GLY A 65 21.48 -5.92 21.48
CA GLY A 65 20.49 -5.13 20.73
C GLY A 65 20.87 -4.84 19.27
N THR A 66 21.99 -5.36 18.77
CA THR A 66 22.42 -5.22 17.37
C THR A 66 22.23 -6.54 16.64
N ALA A 67 21.56 -6.51 15.48
CA ALA A 67 21.48 -7.66 14.60
C ALA A 67 22.81 -7.88 13.87
N LEU A 68 23.41 -9.05 14.04
CA LEU A 68 24.61 -9.51 13.34
C LEU A 68 24.21 -10.57 12.31
N ALA A 69 24.65 -10.38 11.07
CA ALA A 69 24.37 -11.29 9.95
C ALA A 69 25.67 -11.72 9.25
N PRO A 70 25.68 -12.89 8.57
CA PRO A 70 26.86 -13.38 7.87
C PRO A 70 27.22 -12.50 6.67
N VAL A 71 28.34 -11.79 6.78
CA VAL A 71 28.75 -10.78 5.79
C VAL A 71 28.96 -11.34 4.38
N ARG A 72 29.55 -12.54 4.25
CA ARG A 72 29.89 -13.14 2.95
C ARG A 72 28.66 -13.49 2.11
N PRO A 73 27.74 -14.37 2.57
CA PRO A 73 26.58 -14.73 1.75
C PRO A 73 25.65 -13.53 1.55
N LEU A 74 25.59 -12.58 2.49
CA LEU A 74 24.86 -11.32 2.30
C LEU A 74 25.46 -10.49 1.16
N ALA A 75 26.76 -10.21 1.20
CA ALA A 75 27.43 -9.44 0.15
C ALA A 75 27.37 -10.14 -1.22
N GLU A 76 27.58 -11.45 -1.26
CA GLU A 76 27.49 -12.24 -2.50
C GLU A 76 26.07 -12.28 -3.06
N SER A 77 25.03 -12.31 -2.21
CA SER A 77 23.64 -12.22 -2.65
C SER A 77 23.29 -10.87 -3.30
N LEU A 78 23.98 -9.81 -2.88
CA LEU A 78 23.89 -8.46 -3.46
C LEU A 78 24.79 -8.29 -4.71
N GLY A 79 25.45 -9.36 -5.16
CA GLY A 79 26.32 -9.35 -6.33
C GLY A 79 27.74 -8.83 -6.06
N ALA A 80 28.14 -8.64 -4.80
CA ALA A 80 29.51 -8.28 -4.44
C ALA A 80 30.42 -9.51 -4.36
N ARG A 81 31.74 -9.31 -4.47
CA ARG A 81 32.76 -10.33 -4.22
C ARG A 81 33.40 -10.09 -2.87
N VAL A 82 33.63 -11.16 -2.11
CA VAL A 82 34.23 -11.09 -0.77
C VAL A 82 35.57 -11.81 -0.73
N GLY A 83 36.64 -11.03 -0.59
CA GLY A 83 38.01 -11.48 -0.37
C GLY A 83 38.37 -11.51 1.11
N TRP A 84 39.23 -12.46 1.49
CA TRP A 84 39.86 -12.53 2.81
C TRP A 84 41.36 -12.50 2.63
N ASP A 85 42.03 -11.54 3.27
CA ASP A 85 43.48 -11.54 3.42
C ASP A 85 43.83 -12.02 4.83
N ASN A 86 44.43 -13.22 4.89
CA ASN A 86 44.79 -13.84 6.16
C ASN A 86 45.98 -13.17 6.85
N SER A 87 46.84 -12.49 6.10
CA SER A 87 48.03 -11.83 6.63
C SER A 87 47.68 -10.55 7.39
N SER A 88 46.82 -9.72 6.80
CA SER A 88 46.35 -8.47 7.39
C SER A 88 45.06 -8.60 8.20
N LYS A 89 44.45 -9.80 8.21
CA LYS A 89 43.13 -10.07 8.81
C LYS A 89 42.04 -9.14 8.26
N THR A 90 42.12 -8.84 6.96
CA THR A 90 41.24 -7.88 6.29
C THR A 90 40.20 -8.58 5.43
N VAL A 91 38.94 -8.17 5.57
CA VAL A 91 37.87 -8.51 4.62
C VAL A 91 37.79 -7.41 3.57
N THR A 92 37.81 -7.77 2.30
CA THR A 92 37.59 -6.83 1.17
C THR A 92 36.30 -7.20 0.46
N ILE A 93 35.39 -6.23 0.36
CA ILE A 93 34.15 -6.37 -0.42
C ILE A 93 34.28 -5.49 -1.64
N THR A 94 34.26 -6.07 -2.82
CA THR A 94 34.25 -5.34 -4.09
C THR A 94 32.90 -5.48 -4.76
N ALA A 95 32.39 -4.39 -5.35
CA ALA A 95 31.20 -4.47 -6.18
C ALA A 95 31.47 -5.45 -7.33
N GLY A 96 30.64 -6.49 -7.46
CA GLY A 96 30.70 -7.35 -8.64
C GLY A 96 29.98 -6.68 -9.81
N THR A 97 30.29 -7.14 -11.02
CA THR A 97 29.74 -6.60 -12.27
C THR A 97 28.32 -7.10 -12.59
N GLY A 98 27.70 -7.86 -11.68
CA GLY A 98 26.37 -8.41 -11.85
C GLY A 98 25.60 -8.33 -10.55
N ALA A 99 24.95 -7.20 -10.30
CA ALA A 99 23.85 -7.17 -9.35
C ALA A 99 22.83 -8.21 -9.82
N LYS A 100 22.57 -9.25 -9.02
CA LYS A 100 21.45 -10.14 -9.28
C LYS A 100 20.19 -9.30 -9.12
N VAL A 101 19.67 -8.76 -10.23
CA VAL A 101 18.38 -8.07 -10.26
C VAL A 101 17.36 -9.13 -9.88
N ALA A 102 16.87 -9.07 -8.64
CA ALA A 102 15.79 -9.94 -8.25
C ALA A 102 14.54 -9.51 -9.00
N THR A 103 14.23 -10.28 -10.03
CA THR A 103 12.98 -10.18 -10.78
C THR A 103 11.83 -10.32 -9.81
N ALA A 104 10.90 -9.35 -9.81
CA ALA A 104 9.70 -9.41 -8.98
C ALA A 104 9.03 -10.79 -9.12
N PRO A 105 8.53 -11.39 -8.01
CA PRO A 105 7.89 -12.69 -8.08
C PRO A 105 6.62 -12.58 -8.91
N ALA A 106 6.21 -13.71 -9.50
CA ALA A 106 4.95 -13.80 -10.22
C ALA A 106 3.80 -13.38 -9.29
N TRP A 107 2.84 -12.65 -9.86
CA TRP A 107 1.60 -12.31 -9.18
C TRP A 107 0.75 -13.57 -8.90
N PRO A 108 0.09 -13.70 -7.72
CA PRO A 108 -0.01 -12.74 -6.62
C PRO A 108 1.16 -12.70 -5.65
N TRP A 109 1.32 -11.55 -4.98
CA TRP A 109 2.37 -11.32 -4.00
C TRP A 109 1.94 -11.74 -2.59
N PRO A 110 2.90 -12.13 -1.72
CA PRO A 110 2.60 -12.58 -0.35
C PRO A 110 1.91 -11.49 0.47
N TYR A 111 1.02 -11.90 1.37
CA TYR A 111 0.26 -11.00 2.24
C TYR A 111 0.44 -11.39 3.71
N ASN A 112 0.81 -10.40 4.52
CA ASN A 112 0.71 -10.46 5.98
C ASN A 112 -0.43 -9.54 6.43
N LYS A 113 -1.20 -9.98 7.44
CA LYS A 113 -2.31 -9.19 7.97
C LYS A 113 -1.83 -7.83 8.46
N LEU A 114 -2.59 -6.80 8.14
CA LEU A 114 -2.29 -5.42 8.51
C LEU A 114 -3.30 -4.92 9.53
N ASP A 115 -2.91 -3.93 10.34
CA ASP A 115 -3.83 -3.25 11.25
C ASP A 115 -4.66 -2.20 10.46
N PRO A 116 -6.00 -2.37 10.36
CA PRO A 116 -6.84 -1.42 9.64
C PRO A 116 -6.82 0.00 10.20
N GLU A 117 -6.68 0.18 11.52
CA GLU A 117 -6.71 1.51 12.14
C GLU A 117 -5.38 2.25 11.97
N LYS A 118 -4.24 1.52 12.04
CA LYS A 118 -2.94 2.06 11.62
C LYS A 118 -2.99 2.51 10.16
N VAL A 119 -3.53 1.68 9.27
CA VAL A 119 -3.67 2.02 7.84
C VAL A 119 -4.64 3.18 7.61
N ARG A 120 -5.72 3.28 8.40
CA ARG A 120 -6.66 4.42 8.35
C ARG A 120 -5.94 5.74 8.58
N LYS A 121 -5.17 5.81 9.68
CA LYS A 121 -4.41 7.01 10.03
C LYS A 121 -3.36 7.34 8.97
N LEU A 122 -2.59 6.35 8.51
CA LEU A 122 -1.60 6.53 7.45
C LEU A 122 -2.24 7.03 6.15
N GLY A 123 -3.42 6.54 5.77
CA GLY A 123 -4.13 6.98 4.57
C GLY A 123 -4.57 8.44 4.66
N TYR A 124 -5.06 8.87 5.83
CA TYR A 124 -5.39 10.27 6.10
C TYR A 124 -4.15 11.17 6.03
N GLU A 125 -3.03 10.77 6.64
CA GLU A 125 -1.80 11.57 6.63
C GLU A 125 -1.18 11.66 5.23
N ALA A 126 -1.07 10.52 4.54
CA ALA A 126 -0.49 10.43 3.21
C ALA A 126 -1.33 11.13 2.12
N TYR A 127 -2.63 11.36 2.34
CA TYR A 127 -3.44 12.17 1.45
C TYR A 127 -2.84 13.56 1.23
N TYR A 128 -2.33 14.20 2.29
CA TYR A 128 -1.77 15.55 2.21
C TYR A 128 -0.42 15.60 1.49
N GLU A 129 0.19 14.45 1.23
CA GLU A 129 1.46 14.37 0.51
C GLU A 129 1.26 14.23 -1.00
N GLY A 130 0.16 13.62 -1.48
CA GLY A 130 0.00 13.29 -2.90
C GLY A 130 -1.42 12.98 -3.39
N GLY A 131 -2.44 13.33 -2.63
CA GLY A 131 -3.85 13.14 -3.00
C GLY A 131 -4.37 11.72 -2.71
N CYS A 132 -5.63 11.47 -3.07
CA CYS A 132 -6.38 10.31 -2.55
C CYS A 132 -5.84 8.95 -3.02
N MET A 133 -5.44 8.83 -4.30
CA MET A 133 -4.93 7.56 -4.83
C MET A 133 -3.57 7.21 -4.24
N TYR A 134 -2.67 8.19 -4.23
CA TYR A 134 -1.39 8.09 -3.55
C TYR A 134 -1.57 7.75 -2.08
N GLY A 135 -2.43 8.48 -1.35
CA GLY A 135 -2.61 8.30 0.10
C GLY A 135 -3.09 6.90 0.46
N ALA A 136 -4.13 6.40 -0.21
CA ALA A 136 -4.64 5.06 0.05
C ALA A 136 -3.63 3.97 -0.32
N ALA A 137 -2.97 4.10 -1.48
CA ALA A 137 -1.97 3.11 -1.90
C ALA A 137 -0.73 3.14 -1.03
N LYS A 138 -0.21 4.32 -0.66
CA LYS A 138 0.93 4.48 0.25
C LYS A 138 0.64 3.89 1.62
N ALA A 139 -0.58 4.06 2.14
CA ALA A 139 -0.96 3.48 3.42
C ALA A 139 -0.92 1.94 3.39
N ILE A 140 -1.49 1.31 2.37
CA ILE A 140 -1.56 -0.16 2.28
C ILE A 140 -0.22 -0.74 1.83
N ILE A 141 0.33 -0.27 0.71
CA ILE A 141 1.59 -0.76 0.14
C ILE A 141 2.76 -0.42 1.07
N GLY A 142 2.77 0.77 1.69
CA GLY A 142 3.79 1.12 2.68
C GLY A 142 3.72 0.26 3.93
N ALA A 143 2.52 -0.12 4.39
CA ALA A 143 2.37 -1.12 5.45
C ALA A 143 2.90 -2.50 5.00
N LEU A 144 2.62 -2.94 3.76
CA LEU A 144 3.17 -4.19 3.22
C LEU A 144 4.70 -4.14 3.03
N GLN A 145 5.27 -2.97 2.70
CA GLN A 145 6.71 -2.77 2.67
C GLN A 145 7.34 -2.96 4.06
N GLN A 146 6.64 -2.59 5.13
CA GLN A 146 7.11 -2.80 6.51
C GLN A 146 6.92 -4.26 6.96
N GLU A 147 5.75 -4.82 6.73
CA GLU A 147 5.36 -6.15 7.26
C GLU A 147 5.87 -7.32 6.43
N VAL A 148 6.08 -7.12 5.12
CA VAL A 148 6.51 -8.17 4.17
C VAL A 148 7.85 -7.81 3.52
N GLY A 149 8.08 -6.54 3.21
CA GLY A 149 9.30 -6.10 2.52
C GLY A 149 9.23 -6.37 1.03
N TYR A 150 10.21 -7.09 0.50
CA TYR A 150 10.20 -7.50 -0.90
C TYR A 150 8.98 -8.40 -1.17
N PRO A 151 8.24 -8.24 -2.29
CA PRO A 151 8.51 -7.36 -3.43
C PRO A 151 7.89 -5.95 -3.37
N PHE A 152 7.15 -5.60 -2.32
CA PHE A 152 6.48 -4.29 -2.21
C PHE A 152 7.46 -3.12 -2.19
N THR A 153 8.70 -3.35 -1.76
CA THR A 153 9.79 -2.35 -1.78
C THR A 153 10.20 -1.93 -3.20
N LEU A 154 9.80 -2.67 -4.23
CA LEU A 154 10.03 -2.30 -5.62
C LEU A 154 9.02 -1.28 -6.15
N ILE A 155 7.90 -1.04 -5.46
CA ILE A 155 6.83 -0.18 -5.96
C ILE A 155 7.14 1.29 -5.66
N PRO A 156 7.36 2.14 -6.69
CA PRO A 156 7.42 3.58 -6.50
C PRO A 156 6.00 4.14 -6.33
N VAL A 157 5.52 4.24 -5.08
CA VAL A 157 4.15 4.68 -4.78
C VAL A 157 3.82 6.08 -5.32
N ASP A 158 4.84 6.94 -5.54
CA ASP A 158 4.68 8.25 -6.19
C ASP A 158 4.09 8.17 -7.61
N MET A 159 4.23 7.02 -8.29
CA MET A 159 3.55 6.77 -9.58
C MET A 159 2.05 7.00 -9.47
N LEU A 160 1.42 6.74 -8.31
CA LEU A 160 -0.02 6.76 -8.13
C LEU A 160 -0.59 8.17 -7.84
N ARG A 161 0.26 9.21 -7.86
CA ARG A 161 -0.16 10.62 -7.74
C ARG A 161 -1.11 11.05 -8.85
N TYR A 162 -1.02 10.44 -10.04
CA TYR A 162 -1.89 10.80 -11.17
C TYR A 162 -3.38 10.67 -10.83
N GLY A 163 -3.75 9.81 -9.87
CA GLY A 163 -5.15 9.60 -9.50
C GLY A 163 -5.79 10.72 -8.68
N GLU A 164 -5.04 11.77 -8.34
CA GLU A 164 -5.57 12.94 -7.66
C GLU A 164 -6.77 13.54 -8.43
N GLY A 165 -7.81 13.92 -7.69
CA GLY A 165 -9.01 14.54 -8.26
C GLY A 165 -9.77 13.66 -9.24
N GLY A 166 -9.62 12.33 -9.18
CA GLY A 166 -10.24 11.41 -10.14
C GLY A 166 -9.52 11.42 -11.48
N THR A 167 -8.21 11.18 -11.43
CA THR A 167 -7.25 11.21 -12.55
C THR A 167 -6.99 12.63 -13.05
N ALA A 168 -5.91 13.26 -12.58
CA ALA A 168 -5.48 14.61 -12.96
C ALA A 168 -6.62 15.65 -12.91
N GLY A 169 -7.53 15.53 -11.93
CA GLY A 169 -8.65 16.45 -11.75
C GLY A 169 -9.90 16.19 -12.63
N TRP A 170 -9.95 15.12 -13.43
CA TRP A 170 -11.11 14.82 -14.29
C TRP A 170 -12.37 14.40 -13.54
N GLY A 171 -12.31 14.14 -12.24
CA GLY A 171 -13.47 13.79 -11.44
C GLY A 171 -14.02 12.39 -11.69
N THR A 172 -13.22 11.47 -12.26
CA THR A 172 -13.63 10.09 -12.59
C THR A 172 -13.68 9.18 -11.35
N LEU A 173 -13.11 7.97 -11.37
CA LEU A 173 -13.07 7.07 -10.20
C LEU A 173 -12.39 7.77 -9.01
N CYS A 174 -12.97 7.66 -7.81
CA CYS A 174 -12.34 8.17 -6.60
C CYS A 174 -10.93 7.58 -6.44
N GLY A 175 -9.93 8.45 -6.30
CA GLY A 175 -8.54 8.02 -6.22
C GLY A 175 -8.29 7.02 -5.09
N ALA A 176 -8.93 7.19 -3.93
CA ALA A 176 -8.79 6.27 -2.80
C ALA A 176 -9.24 4.84 -3.14
N LEU A 177 -10.32 4.70 -3.93
CA LEU A 177 -10.77 3.41 -4.45
C LEU A 177 -9.75 2.82 -5.43
N ASN A 178 -9.21 3.65 -6.33
CA ASN A 178 -8.22 3.21 -7.31
C ASN A 178 -6.94 2.70 -6.62
N GLY A 179 -6.39 3.48 -5.68
CA GLY A 179 -5.18 3.12 -4.93
C GLY A 179 -5.37 1.86 -4.09
N SER A 180 -6.51 1.74 -3.41
CA SER A 180 -6.85 0.55 -2.61
C SER A 180 -7.08 -0.68 -3.48
N SER A 181 -7.72 -0.53 -4.64
CA SER A 181 -7.96 -1.62 -5.59
C SER A 181 -6.65 -2.12 -6.20
N ALA A 182 -5.70 -1.23 -6.47
CA ALA A 182 -4.36 -1.60 -6.91
C ALA A 182 -3.65 -2.45 -5.84
N ALA A 183 -3.71 -2.03 -4.57
CA ALA A 183 -3.11 -2.76 -3.47
C ALA A 183 -3.78 -4.14 -3.24
N ILE A 184 -5.12 -4.20 -3.27
CA ILE A 184 -5.87 -5.47 -3.21
C ILE A 184 -5.42 -6.39 -4.34
N THR A 185 -5.35 -5.86 -5.57
CA THR A 185 -5.00 -6.67 -6.73
C THR A 185 -3.58 -7.21 -6.64
N LEU A 186 -2.60 -6.49 -6.08
CA LEU A 186 -1.23 -7.02 -5.93
C LEU A 186 -1.17 -8.32 -5.13
N VAL A 187 -2.00 -8.44 -4.08
CA VAL A 187 -1.96 -9.56 -3.13
C VAL A 187 -3.02 -10.63 -3.41
N CYS A 188 -4.12 -10.25 -4.06
CA CYS A 188 -5.17 -11.17 -4.45
C CYS A 188 -4.92 -11.66 -5.88
N GLY A 189 -4.77 -12.96 -6.07
CA GLY A 189 -4.60 -13.57 -7.40
C GLY A 189 -5.87 -13.55 -8.25
N LYS A 190 -5.77 -14.12 -9.46
CA LYS A 190 -6.94 -14.33 -10.35
C LYS A 190 -8.05 -15.07 -9.59
N GLY A 191 -9.28 -14.63 -9.77
CA GLY A 191 -10.49 -15.26 -9.22
C GLY A 191 -11.08 -14.58 -7.99
N VAL A 192 -10.28 -13.87 -7.18
CA VAL A 192 -10.76 -13.26 -5.92
C VAL A 192 -10.61 -11.75 -5.84
N TYR A 193 -9.58 -11.15 -6.46
CA TYR A 193 -9.35 -9.71 -6.37
C TYR A 193 -10.57 -8.90 -6.81
N SER A 194 -11.24 -9.34 -7.88
CA SER A 194 -12.41 -8.66 -8.43
C SER A 194 -13.58 -8.68 -7.45
N GLN A 195 -13.72 -9.71 -6.63
CA GLN A 195 -14.79 -9.80 -5.62
C GLN A 195 -14.54 -8.78 -4.51
N LEU A 196 -13.31 -8.69 -3.98
CA LEU A 196 -12.95 -7.70 -2.96
C LEU A 196 -13.07 -6.27 -3.51
N VAL A 197 -12.64 -6.03 -4.74
CA VAL A 197 -12.77 -4.72 -5.39
C VAL A 197 -14.24 -4.35 -5.57
N ASN A 198 -15.10 -5.27 -6.02
CA ASN A 198 -16.55 -5.02 -6.11
C ASN A 198 -17.17 -4.72 -4.74
N GLU A 199 -16.78 -5.48 -3.71
CA GLU A 199 -17.24 -5.25 -2.33
C GLU A 199 -16.81 -3.86 -1.83
N LEU A 200 -15.56 -3.46 -2.06
CA LEU A 200 -15.03 -2.16 -1.66
C LEU A 200 -15.76 -1.01 -2.37
N LEU A 201 -15.91 -1.10 -3.69
CA LEU A 201 -16.61 -0.08 -4.49
C LEU A 201 -18.08 0.00 -4.11
N GLY A 202 -18.72 -1.14 -3.87
CA GLY A 202 -20.11 -1.23 -3.48
C GLY A 202 -20.38 -0.68 -2.07
N TRP A 203 -19.54 -1.03 -1.10
CA TRP A 203 -19.59 -0.43 0.24
C TRP A 203 -19.42 1.08 0.17
N TYR A 204 -18.48 1.57 -0.63
CA TYR A 204 -18.24 3.00 -0.78
C TYR A 204 -19.46 3.78 -1.27
N THR A 205 -20.30 3.20 -2.13
CA THR A 205 -21.50 3.91 -2.60
C THR A 205 -22.60 3.99 -1.53
N GLN A 206 -22.52 3.19 -0.47
CA GLN A 206 -23.53 3.10 0.59
C GLN A 206 -23.05 3.73 1.92
N GLU A 207 -21.75 3.86 2.11
CA GLU A 207 -21.16 4.38 3.35
C GLU A 207 -21.32 5.91 3.47
N PRO A 208 -21.73 6.43 4.64
CA PRO A 208 -21.76 7.86 4.90
C PRO A 208 -20.35 8.42 5.20
N PHE A 209 -19.78 9.19 4.26
CA PHE A 209 -18.46 9.79 4.40
C PHE A 209 -18.48 11.28 4.77
N PRO A 210 -17.46 11.77 5.51
CA PRO A 210 -16.35 11.00 6.10
C PRO A 210 -16.76 10.29 7.40
N SER A 211 -16.09 9.21 7.80
CA SER A 211 -16.40 8.56 9.08
C SER A 211 -15.94 9.39 10.28
N LYS A 212 -16.52 9.10 11.47
CA LYS A 212 -16.08 9.68 12.75
C LYS A 212 -14.81 9.03 13.33
N LYS A 213 -14.19 8.07 12.63
CA LYS A 213 -13.00 7.36 13.14
C LYS A 213 -11.73 8.21 13.13
N HIS A 214 -11.77 9.37 12.48
CA HIS A 214 -10.65 10.30 12.35
C HIS A 214 -10.60 11.37 13.44
N GLU A 215 -11.62 11.43 14.29
CA GLU A 215 -11.85 12.54 15.22
C GLU A 215 -10.78 12.66 16.32
N ALA A 216 -9.94 11.65 16.53
CA ALA A 216 -8.79 11.76 17.43
C ALA A 216 -7.62 12.58 16.84
N TYR A 217 -7.49 12.68 15.51
CA TYR A 217 -6.29 13.23 14.86
C TYR A 217 -6.54 14.15 13.66
N SER A 218 -7.76 14.19 13.11
CA SER A 218 -8.08 15.11 11.99
C SER A 218 -8.01 16.58 12.38
N LYS A 219 -7.88 17.47 11.40
CA LYS A 219 -7.96 18.91 11.68
C LYS A 219 -9.41 19.37 11.86
N PHE A 220 -10.29 18.95 10.95
CA PHE A 220 -11.71 19.28 11.01
C PHE A 220 -12.45 18.19 11.77
N LYS A 221 -13.31 18.59 12.70
CA LYS A 221 -14.09 17.68 13.55
C LYS A 221 -15.57 17.77 13.21
N ASN A 222 -16.31 16.71 13.50
CA ASN A 222 -17.77 16.66 13.34
C ASN A 222 -18.27 17.11 11.96
N GLN A 223 -17.54 16.76 10.90
CA GLN A 223 -17.94 17.10 9.55
C GLN A 223 -19.24 16.39 9.19
N ILE A 224 -20.07 17.06 8.39
CA ILE A 224 -21.31 16.47 7.89
C ILE A 224 -20.99 15.21 7.07
N GLN A 225 -21.75 14.15 7.31
CA GLN A 225 -21.64 12.90 6.56
C GLN A 225 -22.69 12.87 5.46
N ASN A 226 -22.34 12.32 4.31
CA ASN A 226 -23.31 12.01 3.26
C ASN A 226 -22.97 10.70 2.56
N VAL A 227 -23.99 10.02 2.05
CA VAL A 227 -23.83 8.88 1.14
C VAL A 227 -23.80 9.43 -0.28
N SER A 228 -22.71 9.19 -1.03
CA SER A 228 -22.58 9.72 -2.39
C SER A 228 -23.42 8.94 -3.42
N GLY A 229 -23.74 7.68 -3.14
CA GLY A 229 -24.36 6.78 -4.11
C GLY A 229 -23.48 6.41 -5.32
N SER A 230 -22.25 6.94 -5.39
CA SER A 230 -21.40 6.86 -6.58
C SER A 230 -19.92 6.67 -6.24
N PRO A 231 -19.19 5.80 -6.96
CA PRO A 231 -17.73 5.71 -6.85
C PRO A 231 -17.02 6.87 -7.56
N LEU A 232 -17.75 7.71 -8.31
CA LEU A 232 -17.18 8.85 -9.03
C LEU A 232 -16.84 10.00 -8.07
N CYS A 233 -15.63 10.53 -8.19
CA CYS A 233 -15.11 11.66 -7.44
C CYS A 233 -15.98 12.90 -7.67
N HIS A 234 -16.35 13.17 -8.93
CA HIS A 234 -17.23 14.28 -9.30
C HIS A 234 -18.55 14.27 -8.50
N ILE A 235 -19.27 13.15 -8.51
CA ILE A 235 -20.55 13.02 -7.80
C ILE A 235 -20.32 13.04 -6.28
N SER A 236 -19.36 12.27 -5.76
CA SER A 236 -19.06 12.20 -4.32
C SER A 236 -18.75 13.58 -3.71
N VAL A 237 -17.89 14.36 -4.36
CA VAL A 237 -17.52 15.70 -3.88
C VAL A 237 -18.68 16.68 -4.04
N THR A 238 -19.37 16.65 -5.18
CA THR A 238 -20.46 17.59 -5.48
C THR A 238 -21.63 17.41 -4.51
N GLU A 239 -22.06 16.18 -4.26
CA GLU A 239 -23.15 15.91 -3.33
C GLU A 239 -22.80 16.29 -1.89
N TRP A 240 -21.55 16.11 -1.47
CA TRP A 240 -21.14 16.57 -0.16
C TRP A 240 -21.12 18.10 -0.06
N CYS A 241 -20.61 18.79 -1.08
CA CYS A 241 -20.61 20.26 -1.13
C CYS A 241 -22.03 20.83 -1.08
N LYS A 242 -23.00 20.21 -1.76
CA LYS A 242 -24.41 20.59 -1.71
C LYS A 242 -24.98 20.48 -0.30
N VAL A 243 -24.74 19.36 0.38
CA VAL A 243 -25.28 19.09 1.72
C VAL A 243 -24.57 19.91 2.81
N SER A 244 -23.27 20.16 2.66
CA SER A 244 -22.47 20.93 3.62
C SER A 244 -22.56 22.44 3.44
N GLY A 245 -22.99 22.91 2.26
CA GLY A 245 -22.91 24.31 1.85
C GLY A 245 -21.48 24.81 1.60
N LYS A 246 -20.48 23.92 1.61
CA LYS A 246 -19.06 24.27 1.44
C LYS A 246 -18.67 24.32 -0.02
N LYS A 247 -17.70 25.17 -0.34
CA LYS A 247 -17.13 25.26 -1.68
C LYS A 247 -16.19 24.09 -1.94
N VAL A 248 -16.00 23.72 -3.21
CA VAL A 248 -15.01 22.70 -3.57
C VAL A 248 -13.59 23.12 -3.15
N THR A 249 -13.26 24.40 -3.12
CA THR A 249 -11.93 24.87 -2.67
C THR A 249 -11.80 24.99 -1.15
N ASP A 250 -12.85 24.67 -0.39
CA ASP A 250 -12.84 24.78 1.07
C ASP A 250 -11.87 23.76 1.71
N PRO A 251 -11.00 24.18 2.64
CA PRO A 251 -10.11 23.28 3.38
C PRO A 251 -10.84 22.13 4.08
N GLU A 252 -12.07 22.34 4.53
CA GLU A 252 -12.88 21.29 5.15
C GLU A 252 -13.26 20.20 4.13
N ARG A 253 -13.53 20.57 2.87
CA ARG A 253 -13.74 19.61 1.78
C ARG A 253 -12.49 18.77 1.53
N LEU A 254 -11.32 19.40 1.50
CA LEU A 254 -10.04 18.69 1.34
C LEU A 254 -9.81 17.70 2.49
N ASP A 255 -10.05 18.12 3.73
CA ASP A 255 -9.96 17.24 4.91
C ASP A 255 -10.93 16.05 4.83
N ARG A 256 -12.17 16.25 4.34
CA ARG A 256 -13.09 15.13 4.06
C ARG A 256 -12.46 14.12 3.12
N CYS A 257 -11.83 14.57 2.03
CA CYS A 257 -11.17 13.66 1.08
C CYS A 257 -10.00 12.91 1.75
N GLY A 258 -9.28 13.55 2.67
CA GLY A 258 -8.26 12.89 3.50
C GLY A 258 -8.86 11.80 4.39
N LYS A 259 -9.95 12.09 5.11
CA LYS A 259 -10.62 11.11 5.97
C LYS A 259 -11.17 9.93 5.17
N LEU A 260 -11.83 10.22 4.06
CA LEU A 260 -12.33 9.22 3.13
C LEU A 260 -11.19 8.35 2.58
N THR A 261 -10.01 8.93 2.31
CA THR A 261 -8.83 8.18 1.88
C THR A 261 -8.40 7.17 2.95
N GLY A 262 -8.32 7.59 4.21
CA GLY A 262 -8.07 6.70 5.35
C GLY A 262 -9.13 5.61 5.49
N ASP A 263 -10.41 5.99 5.40
CA ASP A 263 -11.53 5.05 5.54
C ASP A 263 -11.51 3.94 4.49
N VAL A 264 -11.29 4.30 3.22
CA VAL A 264 -11.24 3.35 2.11
C VAL A 264 -10.02 2.45 2.22
N ALA A 265 -8.85 2.98 2.62
CA ALA A 265 -7.65 2.18 2.81
C ALA A 265 -7.83 1.15 3.93
N ALA A 266 -8.42 1.57 5.06
CA ALA A 266 -8.72 0.68 6.17
C ALA A 266 -9.74 -0.40 5.78
N ARG A 267 -10.80 -0.03 5.06
CA ARG A 267 -11.79 -1.01 4.57
C ARG A 267 -11.17 -2.03 3.63
N ALA A 268 -10.28 -1.62 2.74
CA ALA A 268 -9.56 -2.54 1.87
C ALA A 268 -8.73 -3.55 2.69
N VAL A 269 -8.09 -3.11 3.77
CA VAL A 269 -7.36 -3.99 4.69
C VAL A 269 -8.28 -4.92 5.47
N GLU A 270 -9.44 -4.46 5.93
CA GLU A 270 -10.44 -5.33 6.56
C GLU A 270 -10.85 -6.48 5.62
N LEU A 271 -11.08 -6.17 4.33
CA LEU A 271 -11.41 -7.17 3.31
C LEU A 271 -10.25 -8.13 3.05
N LEU A 272 -9.01 -7.63 2.96
CA LEU A 272 -7.81 -8.45 2.78
C LEU A 272 -7.56 -9.38 3.98
N ASN A 273 -7.69 -8.87 5.20
CA ASN A 273 -7.58 -9.66 6.42
C ASN A 273 -8.65 -10.75 6.47
N ALA A 274 -9.91 -10.42 6.13
CA ALA A 274 -10.99 -11.39 6.07
C ALA A 274 -10.72 -12.47 5.01
N GLN A 275 -10.20 -12.07 3.83
CA GLN A 275 -9.81 -13.01 2.78
C GLN A 275 -8.67 -13.93 3.21
N ALA A 276 -7.66 -13.39 3.89
CA ALA A 276 -6.53 -14.17 4.43
C ALA A 276 -6.97 -15.19 5.49
N ASP A 277 -7.99 -14.85 6.27
CA ASP A 277 -8.60 -15.75 7.26
C ASP A 277 -9.62 -16.73 6.63
N GLY A 278 -9.86 -16.68 5.31
CA GLY A 278 -10.88 -17.49 4.63
C GLY A 278 -12.33 -17.12 4.99
N LYS A 279 -12.53 -15.91 5.54
CA LYS A 279 -13.83 -15.40 6.05
C LYS A 279 -14.47 -14.35 5.14
N PHE A 280 -13.81 -13.95 4.06
CA PHE A 280 -14.39 -13.00 3.11
C PHE A 280 -15.61 -13.63 2.42
N VAL A 281 -16.73 -12.90 2.49
CA VAL A 281 -17.96 -13.21 1.79
C VAL A 281 -18.43 -11.93 1.12
N ALA A 282 -18.66 -11.97 -0.19
CA ALA A 282 -19.22 -10.85 -0.92
C ALA A 282 -20.64 -10.57 -0.40
N ALA A 283 -20.87 -9.34 0.08
CA ALA A 283 -22.12 -8.92 0.71
C ALA A 283 -22.83 -7.82 -0.09
N TYR A 284 -22.10 -7.04 -0.89
CA TYR A 284 -22.67 -5.97 -1.69
C TYR A 284 -23.71 -6.52 -2.68
N LYS A 285 -24.90 -5.92 -2.62
CA LYS A 285 -25.96 -6.12 -3.60
C LYS A 285 -26.25 -4.78 -4.29
N PRO A 286 -26.39 -4.77 -5.63
CA PRO A 286 -26.86 -3.58 -6.32
C PRO A 286 -28.30 -3.26 -5.90
N SER A 287 -28.74 -2.03 -6.12
CA SER A 287 -30.13 -1.64 -5.86
C SER A 287 -31.11 -2.43 -6.74
N GLU A 288 -32.34 -2.60 -6.28
CA GLU A 288 -33.40 -3.25 -7.07
C GLU A 288 -33.65 -2.54 -8.40
N LEU A 289 -33.54 -1.21 -8.39
CA LEU A 289 -33.64 -0.37 -9.58
C LEU A 289 -32.56 -0.67 -10.61
N PHE A 290 -31.32 -0.92 -10.17
CA PHE A 290 -30.25 -1.38 -11.06
C PHE A 290 -30.60 -2.75 -11.65
N ALA A 291 -31.10 -3.70 -10.85
CA ALA A 291 -31.49 -5.02 -11.33
C ALA A 291 -32.57 -4.95 -12.43
N GLY A 292 -33.51 -4.02 -12.33
CA GLY A 292 -34.51 -3.74 -13.37
C GLY A 292 -33.89 -3.35 -14.71
N CYS A 293 -32.96 -2.38 -14.71
CA CYS A 293 -32.27 -1.94 -15.94
C CYS A 293 -31.47 -3.08 -16.59
N MET A 294 -30.77 -3.89 -15.78
CA MET A 294 -29.88 -4.92 -16.29
C MET A 294 -30.60 -6.00 -17.10
N SER A 295 -31.87 -6.27 -16.80
CA SER A 295 -32.67 -7.28 -17.53
C SER A 295 -32.72 -7.03 -19.04
N CYS A 296 -32.73 -5.77 -19.48
CA CYS A 296 -32.75 -5.38 -20.90
C CYS A 296 -31.38 -4.91 -21.41
N HIS A 297 -30.55 -4.32 -20.56
CA HIS A 297 -29.34 -3.61 -21.00
C HIS A 297 -28.05 -4.40 -20.90
N VAL A 298 -27.99 -5.48 -20.11
CA VAL A 298 -26.74 -6.21 -19.86
C VAL A 298 -26.97 -7.71 -19.77
N GLY A 299 -26.19 -8.46 -20.55
CA GLY A 299 -26.19 -9.91 -20.53
C GLY A 299 -26.46 -10.47 -21.91
N LYS A 300 -26.01 -11.71 -22.13
CA LYS A 300 -26.10 -12.39 -23.42
C LYS A 300 -27.54 -12.49 -23.94
N ASP A 301 -28.49 -12.62 -23.01
CA ASP A 301 -29.92 -12.79 -23.33
C ASP A 301 -30.71 -11.49 -23.18
N SER A 302 -30.04 -10.35 -22.94
CA SER A 302 -30.69 -9.05 -22.80
C SER A 302 -31.05 -8.44 -24.16
N THR A 303 -32.16 -7.71 -24.23
CA THR A 303 -32.70 -7.19 -25.50
C THR A 303 -31.78 -6.18 -26.19
N LEU A 304 -31.09 -5.32 -25.42
CA LEU A 304 -30.24 -4.25 -25.95
C LEU A 304 -28.76 -4.56 -25.81
N ASN A 305 -28.36 -5.17 -24.68
CA ASN A 305 -26.97 -5.50 -24.36
C ASN A 305 -25.95 -4.37 -24.66
N ASN A 306 -26.31 -3.12 -24.36
CA ASN A 306 -25.59 -1.93 -24.79
C ASN A 306 -25.02 -1.09 -23.64
N VAL A 307 -25.05 -1.60 -22.40
CA VAL A 307 -24.50 -0.93 -21.22
C VAL A 307 -23.36 -1.73 -20.63
N GLN A 308 -22.35 -1.03 -20.12
CA GLN A 308 -21.30 -1.62 -19.30
C GLN A 308 -21.16 -0.84 -18.00
N GLY A 309 -21.17 -1.55 -16.87
CA GLY A 309 -20.91 -0.95 -15.56
C GLY A 309 -21.81 -1.52 -14.45
N LYS A 310 -21.53 -1.06 -13.22
CA LYS A 310 -22.27 -1.43 -12.00
C LYS A 310 -22.65 -0.21 -11.15
N MET A 311 -22.50 0.99 -11.70
CA MET A 311 -22.83 2.24 -11.01
C MET A 311 -24.34 2.42 -10.97
N ASN A 312 -24.80 3.20 -10.00
CA ASN A 312 -26.20 3.57 -9.88
C ASN A 312 -26.65 4.37 -11.13
N CYS A 313 -27.61 3.83 -11.87
CA CYS A 313 -28.10 4.42 -13.12
C CYS A 313 -28.83 5.75 -12.88
N VAL A 314 -29.62 5.85 -11.81
CA VAL A 314 -30.56 6.98 -11.64
C VAL A 314 -29.92 8.28 -11.16
N GLN A 315 -28.62 8.27 -10.91
CA GLN A 315 -27.88 9.51 -10.70
C GLN A 315 -27.66 10.28 -12.00
N CYS A 316 -27.72 9.60 -13.14
CA CYS A 316 -27.45 10.18 -14.46
C CYS A 316 -28.58 9.96 -15.47
N HIS A 317 -29.44 8.97 -15.24
CA HIS A 317 -30.48 8.56 -16.19
C HIS A 317 -31.85 8.59 -15.54
N GLU A 318 -32.81 9.20 -16.23
CA GLU A 318 -34.21 9.06 -15.88
C GLU A 318 -34.73 7.70 -16.37
N PRO A 319 -35.42 6.91 -15.54
CA PRO A 319 -36.05 5.67 -15.98
C PRO A 319 -37.06 5.93 -17.09
N HIS A 320 -36.91 5.22 -18.21
CA HIS A 320 -37.82 5.30 -19.35
C HIS A 320 -39.01 4.32 -19.26
N ILE A 321 -39.01 3.45 -18.25
CA ILE A 321 -40.12 2.57 -17.93
C ILE A 321 -40.78 3.14 -16.67
N LYS A 322 -42.06 3.49 -16.78
CA LYS A 322 -42.89 3.96 -15.66
C LYS A 322 -43.34 2.80 -14.80
#